data_AF-F7XU34-F1
#
_entry.id   AF-F7XU34-F1
#
_cell.length_a   1.000
_cell.length_b   1.000
_cell.length_c   1.000
_cell.angle_alpha   90.00
_cell.angle_beta   90.00
_cell.angle_gamma   90.00
#
_symmetry.space_group_name_H-M   'P 1'
#
loop_
_entity.id
_entity.type
_entity.pdbx_description
1 polymer ?
#
loop_
_entity_poly.entity_id
_entity_poly.type
_entity_poly.pdbx_seq_one_letter_code
_entity_poly.pdbx_strand_id
1 'polypeptide(L)' 'MIVIPGKEGELGILNGHIPMVVTLKKGQIKAYLENTITIYDIEWGFARITKDRCNILLS' A
#
# COMPACT_ATOMS: atom_id res chain seq x y z
N MET A 1 1.45 9.79 1.74
CA MET A 1 2.29 8.57 1.90
C MET A 1 1.36 7.39 2.10
N ILE A 2 1.71 6.18 1.66
CA ILE A 2 0.95 4.97 1.99
C ILE A 2 1.88 3.90 2.54
N VAL A 3 1.46 3.20 3.60
CA VAL A 3 2.16 2.03 4.15
C VAL A 3 1.30 0.81 3.88
N ILE A 4 1.89 -0.22 3.29
CA ILE A 4 1.20 -1.46 2.93
C ILE A 4 1.94 -2.69 3.52
N PRO A 5 1.20 -3.72 3.98
CA PRO A 5 1.79 -4.93 4.53
C PRO A 5 2.17 -5.88 3.38
N GLY A 6 3.33 -5.65 2.78
CA GLY A 6 3.88 -6.54 1.77
C GLY A 6 4.21 -7.93 2.33
N LYS A 7 4.24 -8.93 1.44
CA LYS A 7 4.58 -10.31 1.81
C LYS A 7 5.97 -10.42 2.46
N GLU A 8 6.93 -9.63 1.99
CA GLU A 8 8.31 -9.59 2.48
C GLU A 8 8.51 -8.61 3.66
N GLY A 9 7.51 -7.80 4.00
CA GLY A 9 7.63 -6.76 5.02
C GLY A 9 6.74 -5.56 4.76
N GLU A 10 6.80 -4.57 5.65
CA GLU A 10 6.08 -3.31 5.48
C GLU A 10 6.77 -2.42 4.43
N LEU A 11 5.97 -1.82 3.55
CA LEU A 11 6.46 -0.96 2.47
C LEU A 11 5.87 0.44 2.63
N GLY A 12 6.74 1.43 2.85
CA GLY A 12 6.39 2.85 2.83
C GLY A 12 6.58 3.44 1.43
N ILE A 13 5.50 3.84 0.79
CA ILE A 13 5.49 4.37 -0.58
C ILE A 13 5.21 5.87 -0.54
N LEU A 14 6.15 6.63 -1.11
CA LEU A 14 6.09 8.08 -1.32
C LEU A 14 5.73 8.42 -2.78
N ASN A 15 5.46 9.69 -3.03
CA ASN A 15 5.19 10.18 -4.38
C ASN A 15 6.43 10.00 -5.27
N GLY A 16 6.26 9.55 -6.52
CA GLY A 16 7.35 9.33 -7.46
C GLY A 16 8.10 8.01 -7.28
N HIS A 17 7.62 7.11 -6.42
CA HIS A 17 8.22 5.78 -6.27
C HIS A 17 8.25 5.02 -7.60
N ILE A 18 9.28 4.20 -7.79
CA ILE A 18 9.42 3.37 -8.99
C ILE A 18 8.22 2.43 -9.14
N PRO A 19 7.78 2.14 -10.39
CA PRO A 19 6.70 1.19 -10.62
C PRO A 19 7.06 -0.20 -10.11
N MET A 20 6.13 -0.85 -9.41
CA MET A 20 6.31 -2.20 -8.90
C MET A 20 4.94 -2.87 -8.66
N VAL A 21 4.94 -4.21 -8.61
CA VAL A 21 3.79 -5.00 -8.19
C VAL A 21 4.21 -5.83 -6.99
N VAL A 22 3.42 -5.80 -5.92
CA VAL A 22 3.69 -6.55 -4.69
C VAL A 22 2.47 -7.32 -4.23
N THR A 23 2.70 -8.49 -3.64
CA THR A 23 1.67 -9.25 -2.93
C THR A 23 1.56 -8.75 -1.50
N LEU A 24 0.34 -8.65 -1.00
CA LEU A 24 0.03 -8.23 0.36
C LEU A 24 -0.28 -9.44 1.24
N LYS A 25 0.12 -9.36 2.51
CA LYS A 25 -0.29 -10.29 3.57
C LYS A 25 -1.36 -9.66 4.44
N LYS A 26 -1.96 -10.45 5.33
CA LYS A 26 -2.87 -9.95 6.37
C LYS A 26 -2.20 -8.84 7.17
N GLY A 27 -2.90 -7.73 7.36
CA GLY A 27 -2.37 -6.57 8.07
C GLY A 27 -3.17 -5.31 7.81
N GLN A 28 -2.51 -4.17 7.95
CA GLN A 28 -3.13 -2.85 7.83
C GLN A 28 -2.50 -2.02 6.74
N ILE A 29 -3.34 -1.48 5.85
CA ILE A 29 -2.93 -0.39 4.97
C ILE A 29 -3.16 0.93 5.70
N LYS A 30 -2.16 1.80 5.70
CA LYS A 30 -2.25 3.15 6.30
C LYS A 30 -2.01 4.20 5.23
N ALA A 31 -3.05 4.94 4.88
CA ALA A 31 -2.98 6.06 3.95
C ALA A 31 -2.89 7.38 4.74
N TYR A 32 -1.80 8.11 4.52
CA TYR A 32 -1.55 9.42 5.12
C TYR A 32 -1.89 10.49 4.08
N LEU A 33 -2.99 11.20 4.34
CA LEU A 33 -3.56 12.27 3.52
C LEU A 33 -3.57 13.55 4.35
N GLU A 34 -2.64 14.46 4.06
CA GLU A 34 -2.46 15.72 4.80
C GLU A 34 -2.39 15.49 6.32
N ASN A 35 -3.43 15.89 7.05
CA ASN A 35 -3.54 15.78 8.51
C ASN A 35 -4.36 14.56 8.98
N THR A 36 -4.79 13.69 8.07
CA THR A 36 -5.61 12.52 8.39
C THR A 36 -4.90 11.23 8.02
N ILE A 37 -5.13 10.20 8.85
CA ILE A 37 -4.69 8.83 8.59
C ILE A 37 -5.94 7.98 8.39
N THR A 38 -6.03 7.32 7.24
CA THR A 38 -7.06 6.32 6.96
C THR A 38 -6.44 4.93 7.05
N ILE A 39 -7.07 4.04 7.81
CA ILE A 39 -6.58 2.68 8.06
C ILE A 39 -7.58 1.69 7.47
N TYR A 40 -7.07 0.68 6.77
CA TYR A 40 -7.85 -0.44 6.23
C TYR A 40 -7.25 -1.76 6.73
N ASP A 41 -8.04 -2.59 7.38
CA ASP A 41 -7.66 -3.97 7.71
C ASP A 41 -7.88 -4.85 6.48
N ILE A 42 -6.88 -5.68 6.14
CA ILE A 42 -6.91 -6.56 4.97
C ILE A 42 -6.46 -7.97 5.34
N GLU A 43 -6.97 -8.97 4.61
CA GLU A 43 -6.55 -10.36 4.74
C GLU A 43 -5.49 -10.74 3.69
N TRP A 44 -5.69 -10.36 2.43
CA TRP A 44 -4.79 -10.66 1.32
C TRP A 44 -5.10 -9.80 0.09
N GLY A 45 -4.11 -9.64 -0.81
CA GLY A 45 -4.33 -8.94 -2.08
C GLY A 45 -3.05 -8.61 -2.83
N PHE A 46 -3.14 -7.67 -3.77
CA PHE A 46 -2.02 -7.14 -4.53
C PHE A 46 -2.05 -5.61 -4.56
N ALA A 47 -0.88 -5.00 -4.51
CA ALA A 47 -0.72 -3.57 -4.78
C ALA A 47 0.11 -3.37 -6.06
N ARG A 48 -0.41 -2.55 -6.97
CA ARG A 48 0.30 -2.06 -8.14
C ARG A 48 0.66 -0.59 -7.93
N ILE A 49 1.95 -0.33 -7.81
CA ILE A 49 2.51 1.01 -7.71
C ILE A 49 2.97 1.46 -9.09
N THR A 50 2.63 2.70 -9.41
CA THR A 50 3.08 3.47 -10.56
C THR A 50 3.65 4.79 -10.05
N LYS A 51 4.23 5.59 -10.95
CA LYS A 51 4.88 6.85 -10.57
C LYS A 51 3.96 7.81 -9.81
N ASP A 52 2.68 7.85 -10.16
CA ASP A 52 1.68 8.79 -9.65
C ASP A 52 0.55 8.13 -8.84
N ARG A 53 0.41 6.80 -8.88
CA ARG A 53 -0.72 6.08 -8.26
C ARG A 53 -0.31 4.77 -7.61
N CYS A 54 -1.04 4.40 -6.57
CA CYS A 54 -1.02 3.07 -5.96
C CYS A 54 -2.43 2.47 -6.03
N ASN A 55 -2.61 1.41 -6.82
CA ASN A 55 -3.87 0.69 -6.93
C ASN A 55 -3.80 -0.60 -6.13
N ILE A 56 -4.81 -0.88 -5.31
CA ILE A 56 -4.83 -2.04 -4.43
C ILE A 56 -6.05 -2.89 -4.77
N LEU A 57 -5.81 -4.16 -5.07
CA LEU A 57 -6.84 -5.16 -5.32
C LEU A 57 -6.87 -6.10 -4.12
N LEU A 58 -8.00 -6.11 -3.42
CA LEU A 58 -8.25 -6.96 -2.26
C LEU A 58 -9.18 -8.11 -2.67
N SER A 59 -9.00 -9.26 -2.03
CA SER A 59 -9.89 -10.41 -2.16
C SER A 59 -10.74 -10.59 -0.91
#